data_AF-A0A7S1SVF3-F1
#
_entry.id   AF-A0A7S1SVF3-F1
#
_cell.length_a   1.000
_cell.length_b   1.000
_cell.length_c   1.000
_cell.angle_alpha   90.00
_cell.angle_beta   90.00
_cell.angle_gamma   90.00
#
_symmetry.space_group_name_H-M   'P 1'
#
loop_
_entity.id
_entity.type
_entity.pdbx_description
1 polymer ?
#
loop_
_entity_poly.entity_id
_entity_poly.type
_entity_poly.pdbx_seq_one_letter_code
_entity_poly.pdbx_strand_id
1 'polypeptide(L)'
;MFGATRGPGLDVTSEYDVTVWCGDFNYRVNSNRRAADVLIENKMWEVMRANDQLNAERSKGRCFKGFCEGDITFAPTFKFDNGTDTYDSSAKSRVPSWTDRVLWKCNPFTHSDSVNLKYYSNVPELKDSDHRPVVARLEVSLRAESSKSDGESSEIKSSACAIQ
;
A
#
# COMPACT_ATOMS: atom_id res chain seq x y z
N MET A 1 19.20 -31.09 -10.21
CA MET A 1 18.32 -29.92 -10.49
C MET A 1 17.14 -30.04 -9.53
N PHE A 2 17.22 -29.41 -8.36
CA PHE A 2 16.21 -29.56 -7.30
C PHE A 2 15.00 -28.69 -7.63
N GLY A 3 14.01 -29.27 -8.31
CA GLY A 3 12.68 -28.67 -8.39
C GLY A 3 11.95 -28.94 -7.09
N ALA A 4 11.97 -27.99 -6.16
CA ALA A 4 11.07 -28.03 -5.01
C ALA A 4 9.64 -27.90 -5.53
N THR A 5 8.88 -28.98 -5.46
CA THR A 5 7.43 -28.94 -5.68
C THR A 5 6.82 -28.02 -4.62
N ARG A 6 6.37 -26.82 -5.00
CA ARG A 6 5.63 -25.92 -4.12
C ARG A 6 4.42 -26.68 -3.59
N GLY A 7 4.34 -26.86 -2.27
CA GLY A 7 3.18 -27.47 -1.63
C GLY A 7 1.89 -26.69 -1.96
N PRO A 8 0.72 -27.35 -1.93
CA PRO A 8 -0.55 -26.67 -2.22
C PRO A 8 -0.73 -25.47 -1.28
N GLY A 9 -0.87 -24.28 -1.86
CA GLY A 9 -1.09 -23.03 -1.13
C GLY A 9 0.13 -22.12 -0.92
N LEU A 10 1.32 -22.52 -1.38
CA LEU A 10 2.52 -21.69 -1.32
C LEU A 10 2.74 -20.91 -2.63
N ASP A 11 2.97 -19.61 -2.51
CA ASP A 11 3.32 -18.70 -3.62
C ASP A 11 4.72 -18.11 -3.41
N VAL A 12 5.18 -17.24 -4.32
CA VAL A 12 6.51 -16.61 -4.21
C VAL A 12 6.68 -15.76 -2.95
N THR A 13 5.59 -15.24 -2.37
CA THR A 13 5.64 -14.44 -1.14
C THR A 13 5.94 -15.29 0.08
N SER A 14 5.82 -16.62 -0.03
CA SER A 14 6.13 -17.57 1.05
C SER A 14 7.63 -17.81 1.22
N GLU A 15 8.46 -17.30 0.30
CA GLU A 15 9.93 -17.40 0.35
C GLU A 15 10.58 -16.27 1.17
N TYR A 16 9.80 -15.28 1.61
CA TYR A 16 10.26 -14.10 2.35
C TYR A 16 9.52 -13.99 3.68
N ASP A 17 10.18 -13.46 4.71
CA ASP A 17 9.52 -13.22 6.01
C ASP A 17 8.49 -12.10 5.93
N VAL A 18 8.82 -11.03 5.19
CA VAL A 18 7.94 -9.91 4.87
C VAL A 18 8.07 -9.58 3.40
N THR A 19 6.94 -9.56 2.69
CA THR A 19 6.85 -9.06 1.33
C THR A 19 6.20 -7.69 1.34
N VAL A 20 6.85 -6.69 0.76
CA VAL A 20 6.25 -5.36 0.50
C VAL A 20 5.98 -5.24 -0.99
N TRP A 21 4.75 -4.86 -1.34
CA TRP A 21 4.36 -4.57 -2.73
C TRP A 21 3.82 -3.14 -2.78
N CYS A 22 4.53 -2.29 -3.50
CA CYS A 22 4.16 -0.90 -3.72
C CYS A 22 4.25 -0.53 -5.20
N GLY A 23 3.48 0.48 -5.62
CA GLY A 23 3.43 0.92 -7.00
C GLY A 23 2.13 1.64 -7.37
N ASP A 24 2.11 2.22 -8.58
CA ASP A 24 0.90 2.63 -9.27
C ASP A 24 0.18 1.36 -9.71
N PHE A 25 -0.75 0.90 -8.89
CA PHE A 25 -1.62 -0.24 -9.19
C PHE A 25 -2.79 0.14 -10.09
N ASN A 26 -2.96 1.43 -10.34
CA ASN A 26 -3.91 2.01 -11.30
C ASN A 26 -5.39 1.70 -11.07
N TYR A 27 -5.74 1.16 -9.90
CA TYR A 27 -7.14 1.01 -9.47
C TYR A 27 -7.77 2.38 -9.25
N ARG A 28 -9.04 2.52 -9.64
CA ARG A 28 -9.76 3.79 -9.64
C ARG A 28 -10.89 3.79 -8.63
N VAL A 29 -11.31 4.98 -8.22
CA VAL A 29 -12.58 5.17 -7.52
C VAL A 29 -13.71 5.08 -8.55
N ASN A 30 -14.68 4.19 -8.29
CA ASN A 30 -15.86 4.04 -9.14
C ASN A 30 -16.88 5.15 -8.84
N SER A 31 -16.71 6.30 -9.48
CA SER A 31 -17.60 7.46 -9.36
C SER A 31 -17.66 8.25 -10.67
N ASN A 32 -18.54 9.24 -10.76
CA ASN A 32 -18.45 10.27 -11.78
C ASN A 32 -17.71 11.51 -11.23
N ARG A 33 -17.17 12.34 -12.13
CA ARG A 33 -16.34 13.48 -11.73
C ARG A 33 -17.06 14.44 -10.77
N ARG A 34 -18.30 14.84 -11.10
CA ARG A 34 -19.07 15.80 -10.30
C ARG A 34 -19.28 15.33 -8.86
N ALA A 35 -19.64 14.04 -8.68
CA ALA A 35 -19.83 13.47 -7.37
C ALA A 35 -18.50 13.39 -6.59
N ALA A 36 -17.41 13.00 -7.26
CA ALA A 36 -16.09 12.94 -6.64
C ALA A 36 -15.61 14.32 -6.16
N ASP A 37 -15.79 15.38 -6.95
CA ASP A 37 -15.41 16.73 -6.58
C ASP A 37 -16.13 17.19 -5.30
N VAL A 38 -17.44 16.96 -5.19
CA VAL A 38 -18.22 17.28 -3.98
C VAL A 38 -17.68 16.51 -2.76
N LEU A 39 -17.35 15.23 -2.91
CA LEU A 39 -16.81 14.42 -1.81
C LEU A 39 -15.43 14.92 -1.37
N ILE A 40 -14.59 15.34 -2.31
CA ILE A 40 -13.24 15.89 -2.02
C ILE A 40 -13.35 17.22 -1.29
N GLU A 41 -14.20 18.14 -1.77
CA GLU A 41 -14.43 19.45 -1.15
C GLU A 41 -14.90 19.32 0.31
N ASN A 42 -15.71 18.30 0.60
CA ASN A 42 -16.23 18.02 1.93
C ASN A 42 -15.36 17.04 2.74
N LYS A 43 -14.20 16.62 2.21
CA LYS A 43 -13.29 15.65 2.83
C LYS A 43 -13.96 14.31 3.20
N MET A 44 -15.00 13.91 2.47
CA MET A 44 -15.76 12.67 2.65
C MET A 44 -15.05 11.48 2.00
N TRP A 45 -13.79 11.28 2.36
CA TRP A 45 -12.91 10.28 1.73
C TRP A 45 -13.36 8.86 2.04
N GLU A 46 -14.06 8.62 3.14
CA GLU A 46 -14.64 7.33 3.49
C GLU A 46 -15.64 6.84 2.45
N VAL A 47 -16.48 7.72 1.92
CA VAL A 47 -17.44 7.38 0.86
C VAL A 47 -16.70 7.04 -0.43
N MET A 48 -15.62 7.78 -0.74
CA MET A 48 -14.79 7.48 -1.91
C MET A 48 -14.08 6.13 -1.76
N ARG A 49 -13.50 5.83 -0.58
CA ARG A 49 -12.82 4.56 -0.28
C ARG A 49 -13.76 3.36 -0.33
N ALA A 50 -15.03 3.54 0.01
CA ALA A 50 -16.06 2.50 -0.16
C ALA A 50 -16.30 2.14 -1.64
N ASN A 51 -15.95 3.05 -2.56
CA ASN A 51 -16.05 2.86 -4.00
C ASN A 51 -14.67 2.64 -4.68
N ASP A 52 -13.61 2.43 -3.90
CA ASP A 52 -12.27 2.12 -4.41
C ASP A 52 -12.22 0.70 -4.98
N GLN A 53 -11.76 0.57 -6.22
CA GLN A 53 -11.71 -0.73 -6.89
C GLN A 53 -10.74 -1.70 -6.20
N LEU A 54 -9.58 -1.24 -5.71
CA LEU A 54 -8.63 -2.16 -5.05
C LEU A 54 -9.24 -2.76 -3.78
N ASN A 55 -9.89 -1.94 -2.95
CA ASN A 55 -10.61 -2.41 -1.75
C ASN A 55 -11.73 -3.41 -2.12
N ALA A 56 -12.48 -3.12 -3.17
CA ALA A 56 -13.54 -4.01 -3.66
C ALA A 56 -12.99 -5.36 -4.20
N GLU A 57 -11.84 -5.37 -4.86
CA GLU A 57 -11.25 -6.60 -5.39
C GLU A 57 -10.56 -7.44 -4.29
N ARG A 58 -9.92 -6.78 -3.31
CA ARG A 58 -9.31 -7.42 -2.14
C ARG A 58 -10.35 -8.08 -1.24
N SER A 59 -11.45 -7.39 -0.94
CA SER A 59 -12.55 -7.94 -0.13
C SER A 59 -13.21 -9.18 -0.76
N LYS A 60 -13.19 -9.28 -2.09
CA LYS A 60 -13.66 -10.47 -2.84
C LYS A 60 -12.59 -11.56 -2.99
N GLY A 61 -11.39 -11.34 -2.44
CA GLY A 61 -10.27 -12.28 -2.49
C GLY A 61 -9.68 -12.50 -3.88
N ARG A 62 -9.85 -11.55 -4.81
CA ARG A 62 -9.40 -11.68 -6.21
C ARG A 62 -7.98 -11.20 -6.45
N CYS A 63 -7.46 -10.33 -5.61
CA CYS A 63 -6.08 -9.84 -5.66
C CYS A 63 -5.51 -9.66 -4.24
N PHE A 64 -4.17 -9.60 -4.15
CA PHE A 64 -3.44 -9.32 -2.91
C PHE A 64 -3.92 -10.14 -1.68
N LYS A 65 -4.22 -11.44 -1.88
CA LYS A 65 -4.65 -12.33 -0.81
C LYS A 65 -3.60 -12.39 0.31
N GLY A 66 -4.04 -12.13 1.54
CA GLY A 66 -3.18 -12.12 2.73
C GLY A 66 -2.30 -10.87 2.88
N PHE A 67 -2.37 -9.91 1.96
CA PHE A 67 -1.70 -8.62 2.15
C PHE A 67 -2.56 -7.68 3.00
N CYS A 68 -1.89 -6.96 3.88
CA CYS A 68 -2.37 -5.85 4.67
C CYS A 68 -2.09 -4.51 3.96
N GLU A 69 -2.88 -3.51 4.30
CA GLU A 69 -2.66 -2.11 3.89
C GLU A 69 -3.05 -1.21 5.06
N GLY A 70 -2.41 -0.05 5.19
CA GLY A 70 -2.76 0.94 6.20
C GLY A 70 -4.06 1.66 5.86
N ASP A 71 -4.66 2.29 6.87
CA ASP A 71 -5.82 3.15 6.66
C ASP A 71 -5.42 4.37 5.81
N ILE A 72 -6.10 4.55 4.68
CA ILE A 72 -5.89 5.71 3.81
C ILE A 72 -6.62 6.90 4.40
N THR A 73 -5.87 7.79 5.05
CA THR A 73 -6.36 9.00 5.72
C THR A 73 -5.91 10.28 5.00
N PHE A 74 -5.58 10.17 3.71
CA PHE A 74 -5.15 11.27 2.85
C PHE A 74 -5.97 11.32 1.57
N ALA A 75 -5.95 12.47 0.89
CA ALA A 75 -6.70 12.70 -0.35
C ALA A 75 -6.20 11.79 -1.51
N PRO A 76 -7.01 11.56 -2.56
CA PRO A 76 -6.58 10.84 -3.75
C PRO A 76 -5.26 11.38 -4.34
N THR A 77 -4.41 10.49 -4.82
CA THR A 77 -3.04 10.84 -5.26
C THR A 77 -2.94 11.12 -6.75
N PHE A 78 -3.99 10.80 -7.51
CA PHE A 78 -4.06 10.95 -8.96
C PHE A 78 -5.45 11.46 -9.35
N LYS A 79 -5.64 12.27 -10.40
CA LYS A 79 -4.66 12.89 -11.30
C LYS A 79 -4.65 14.39 -11.07
N PHE A 80 -3.49 14.99 -10.92
CA PHE A 80 -3.32 16.44 -10.79
C PHE A 80 -2.88 17.08 -12.10
N ASP A 81 -3.16 18.37 -12.24
CA ASP A 81 -2.43 19.19 -13.21
C ASP A 81 -1.05 19.51 -12.64
N ASN A 82 0.01 19.25 -13.42
CA ASN A 82 1.40 19.39 -12.98
C ASN A 82 1.66 20.77 -12.34
N GLY A 83 2.34 20.78 -11.20
CA GLY A 83 2.67 21.99 -10.45
C GLY A 83 1.52 22.58 -9.62
N THR A 84 0.34 21.97 -9.61
CA THR A 84 -0.86 22.50 -8.93
C THR A 84 -1.56 21.46 -8.06
N ASP A 85 -2.41 21.88 -7.14
CA ASP A 85 -3.31 20.99 -6.38
C ASP A 85 -4.69 20.82 -7.06
N THR A 86 -4.82 21.23 -8.31
CA THR A 86 -6.04 21.05 -9.10
C THR A 86 -6.09 19.66 -9.69
N TYR A 87 -7.19 18.94 -9.47
CA TYR A 87 -7.43 17.64 -10.10
C TYR A 87 -7.83 17.83 -11.57
N ASP A 88 -7.12 17.11 -12.45
CA ASP A 88 -7.25 17.01 -13.91
C ASP A 88 -8.27 17.95 -14.57
N SER A 89 -7.81 19.12 -15.03
CA SER A 89 -8.62 20.06 -15.81
C SER A 89 -8.67 19.72 -17.30
N SER A 90 -7.99 18.66 -17.74
CA SER A 90 -8.05 18.22 -19.13
C SER A 90 -9.44 17.73 -19.52
N ALA A 91 -9.68 17.63 -20.84
CA ALA A 91 -10.93 17.11 -21.38
C ALA A 91 -11.27 15.68 -20.92
N LYS A 92 -10.28 14.89 -20.46
CA LYS A 92 -10.52 13.54 -19.93
C LYS A 92 -11.16 13.56 -18.54
N SER A 93 -10.97 14.64 -17.79
CA SER A 93 -11.56 14.89 -16.48
C SER A 93 -11.58 13.65 -15.58
N ARG A 94 -10.40 13.05 -15.38
CA ARG A 94 -10.26 11.82 -14.61
C ARG A 94 -10.82 12.03 -13.21
N VAL A 95 -11.49 10.99 -12.71
CA VAL A 95 -11.98 10.93 -11.33
C VAL A 95 -10.78 10.78 -10.41
N PRO A 96 -10.62 11.63 -9.39
CA PRO A 96 -9.54 11.49 -8.43
C PRO A 96 -9.55 10.11 -7.76
N SER A 97 -8.40 9.44 -7.74
CA SER A 97 -8.24 8.05 -7.29
C SER A 97 -6.93 7.83 -6.51
N TRP A 98 -6.92 6.82 -5.63
CA TRP A 98 -5.70 6.32 -4.97
C TRP A 98 -5.07 5.21 -5.82
N THR A 99 -4.30 5.61 -6.83
CA THR A 99 -3.62 4.70 -7.74
C THR A 99 -2.34 4.14 -7.14
N ASP A 100 -1.70 4.92 -6.27
CA ASP A 100 -0.39 4.64 -5.66
C ASP A 100 -0.59 4.04 -4.27
N ARG A 101 -0.12 2.82 -4.05
CA ARG A 101 -0.47 2.01 -2.86
C ARG A 101 0.75 1.30 -2.28
N VAL A 102 0.76 1.10 -0.96
CA VAL A 102 1.78 0.29 -0.28
C VAL A 102 1.11 -0.81 0.53
N LEU A 103 1.34 -2.06 0.15
CA LEU A 103 0.79 -3.24 0.78
C LEU A 103 1.92 -4.12 1.32
N TRP A 104 1.67 -4.86 2.40
CA TRP A 104 2.64 -5.81 2.94
C TRP A 104 1.99 -7.12 3.33
N LYS A 105 2.76 -8.20 3.33
CA LYS A 105 2.33 -9.54 3.77
C LYS A 105 3.42 -10.16 4.63
N CYS A 106 3.05 -10.62 5.81
CA CYS A 106 3.93 -11.40 6.68
C CYS A 106 3.79 -12.88 6.35
N ASN A 107 4.90 -13.61 6.39
CA ASN A 107 4.87 -15.05 6.27
C ASN A 107 4.25 -15.66 7.54
N PRO A 108 3.14 -16.41 7.42
CA PRO A 108 2.46 -16.97 8.59
C PRO A 108 3.28 -18.05 9.32
N PHE A 109 4.26 -18.67 8.65
CA PHE A 109 5.02 -19.78 9.20
C PHE A 109 6.28 -19.33 9.94
N THR A 110 6.90 -18.24 9.50
CA THR A 110 8.13 -17.73 10.12
C THR A 110 7.83 -16.58 11.08
N HIS A 111 6.83 -15.75 10.77
CA HIS A 111 6.77 -14.38 11.27
C HIS A 111 5.35 -13.76 11.32
N SER A 112 4.36 -14.46 11.90
CA SER A 112 3.04 -13.87 12.19
C SER A 112 3.22 -12.60 13.05
N ASP A 113 2.74 -11.45 12.58
CA ASP A 113 2.76 -10.13 13.26
C ASP A 113 4.12 -9.40 13.36
N SER A 114 5.03 -9.64 12.41
CA SER A 114 6.36 -9.01 12.43
C SER A 114 6.42 -7.57 11.90
N VAL A 115 5.29 -6.96 11.52
CA VAL A 115 5.25 -5.61 10.92
C VAL A 115 4.35 -4.68 11.72
N ASN A 116 4.92 -3.56 12.15
CA ASN A 116 4.21 -2.44 12.76
C ASN A 116 4.22 -1.23 11.81
N LEU A 117 3.06 -0.85 11.29
CA LEU A 117 2.91 0.36 10.47
C LEU A 117 2.99 1.61 11.36
N LYS A 118 3.96 2.49 11.12
CA LYS A 118 4.12 3.74 11.87
C LYS A 118 3.38 4.91 11.25
N TYR A 119 3.42 5.03 9.94
CA TYR A 119 2.62 6.02 9.22
C TYR A 119 2.40 5.57 7.77
N TYR A 120 1.29 6.02 7.20
CA TYR A 120 0.91 5.85 5.80
C TYR A 120 0.26 7.15 5.31
N SER A 121 0.91 7.87 4.40
CA SER A 121 0.48 9.20 3.96
C SER A 121 0.90 9.48 2.52
N ASN A 122 0.36 10.54 1.92
CA ASN A 122 0.96 11.15 0.75
C ASN A 122 1.92 12.30 1.13
N VAL A 123 2.65 12.82 0.13
CA VAL A 123 3.52 14.01 0.21
C VAL A 123 2.97 15.10 -0.73
N PRO A 124 2.00 15.91 -0.27
CA PRO A 124 1.33 16.89 -1.13
C PRO A 124 2.24 18.05 -1.59
N GLU A 125 3.38 18.26 -0.92
CA GLU A 125 4.34 19.32 -1.21
C GLU A 125 5.09 19.07 -2.54
N LEU A 126 5.21 17.81 -2.98
CA LEU A 126 5.87 17.43 -4.22
C LEU A 126 4.85 17.39 -5.37
N LYS A 127 4.98 18.32 -6.32
CA LYS A 127 3.96 18.60 -7.36
C LYS A 127 4.48 18.48 -8.79
N ASP A 128 5.69 17.97 -8.97
CA ASP A 128 6.35 17.87 -10.28
C ASP A 128 5.67 16.82 -11.19
N SER A 129 4.87 15.93 -10.60
CA SER A 129 4.10 14.88 -11.28
C SER A 129 2.60 15.13 -11.15
N ASP A 130 1.82 14.49 -12.03
CA ASP A 130 0.37 14.37 -11.91
C ASP A 130 -0.07 13.37 -10.83
N HIS A 131 0.90 12.69 -10.21
CA HIS A 131 0.74 11.90 -8.99
C HIS A 131 1.32 12.64 -7.77
N ARG A 132 0.75 12.39 -6.58
CA ARG A 132 1.34 12.75 -5.30
C ARG A 132 2.06 11.56 -4.69
N PRO A 133 3.33 11.72 -4.26
CA PRO A 133 4.05 10.60 -3.71
C PRO A 133 3.37 9.97 -2.51
N VAL A 134 3.46 8.64 -2.37
CA VAL A 134 2.90 7.89 -1.24
C VAL A 134 4.01 7.24 -0.45
N VAL A 135 3.91 7.34 0.89
CA VAL A 135 4.93 6.85 1.80
C VAL A 135 4.30 5.99 2.90
N ALA A 136 4.91 4.84 3.15
CA ALA A 136 4.65 4.03 4.33
C ALA A 136 5.95 3.76 5.08
N ARG A 137 5.93 3.90 6.41
CA ARG A 137 7.02 3.46 7.29
C ARG A 137 6.61 2.20 8.03
N LEU A 138 7.28 1.11 7.70
CA LEU A 138 7.09 -0.20 8.32
C LEU A 138 8.27 -0.45 9.26
N GLU A 139 7.98 -0.71 10.54
CA GLU A 139 8.95 -1.29 11.46
C GLU A 139 8.79 -2.80 11.46
N VAL A 140 9.87 -3.50 11.12
CA VAL A 140 9.90 -4.94 10.96
C VAL A 140 10.76 -5.57 12.03
N SER A 141 10.16 -6.44 12.85
CA SER A 141 10.86 -7.23 13.85
C SER A 141 11.35 -8.53 13.22
N LEU A 142 12.67 -8.69 13.09
CA LEU A 142 13.29 -9.91 12.56
C LEU A 142 13.82 -10.77 13.70
N ARG A 143 13.67 -12.09 13.58
CA ARG A 143 14.34 -13.03 14.48
C ARG A 143 15.81 -13.11 14.08
N ALA A 144 16.71 -12.86 15.02
CA ALA A 144 18.09 -13.21 14.82
C ALA A 144 18.21 -14.74 14.64
N GLU A 145 19.03 -15.19 13.69
CA GLU A 145 19.46 -16.58 13.70
C GLU A 145 20.14 -16.85 15.03
N SER A 146 19.74 -17.90 15.74
CA SER A 146 20.41 -18.28 16.97
C SER A 146 21.82 -18.76 16.65
N SER A 147 22.81 -17.86 16.76
CA SER A 147 24.17 -18.30 17.01
C SER A 147 24.15 -19.09 18.31
N LYS A 148 24.62 -20.34 18.29
CA LYS A 148 24.84 -21.13 19.50
C LYS A 148 25.91 -20.44 20.38
N SER A 149 25.50 -19.50 21.22
CA SER A 149 26.12 -19.14 22.51
C SER A 149 25.44 -17.92 23.12
N ASP A 150 24.97 -18.12 24.35
CA ASP A 150 24.83 -17.18 25.46
C ASP A 150 24.06 -15.87 25.27
N GLY A 151 22.79 -15.91 25.70
CA GLY A 151 22.36 -15.05 26.80
C GLY A 151 22.16 -13.55 26.53
N GLU A 152 21.72 -13.12 25.36
CA GLU A 152 21.16 -11.77 25.19
C GLU A 152 20.11 -11.73 24.08
N SER A 153 18.91 -11.22 24.38
CA SER A 153 17.82 -11.08 23.41
C SER A 153 18.11 -9.91 22.46
N SER A 154 18.61 -10.20 21.25
CA SER A 154 18.76 -9.21 20.19
C SER A 154 17.46 -9.10 19.39
N GLU A 155 16.70 -8.03 19.63
CA GLU A 155 15.55 -7.66 18.79
C GLU A 155 16.08 -6.84 17.60
N ILE A 156 16.29 -7.47 16.44
CA ILE A 156 16.71 -6.76 15.23
C ILE A 156 15.47 -6.06 14.66
N LYS A 157 15.42 -4.73 14.79
CA LYS A 157 14.41 -3.89 14.14
C LYS A 157 15.00 -3.35 12.85
N SER A 158 14.41 -3.72 11.72
CA SER A 158 14.71 -3.11 10.42
C SER A 158 13.58 -2.16 10.03
N SER A 159 13.90 -1.07 9.33
CA SER A 159 12.92 -0.13 8.80
C SER A 159 12.97 -0.13 7.28
N ALA A 160 11.80 -0.24 6.65
CA ALA A 160 11.64 -0.06 5.22
C ALA A 160 10.79 1.19 4.99
N CYS A 161 11.29 2.10 4.15
CA CYS A 161 10.56 3.25 3.64
C CYS A 161 10.32 3.00 2.15
N ALA A 162 9.06 2.86 1.75
CA ALA A 162 8.69 2.85 0.35
C ALA A 162 8.16 4.25 0.00
N ILE A 163 8.76 4.87 -1.00
CA ILE A 163 8.30 6.12 -1.61
C ILE A 163 8.08 5.82 -3.08
N GLN A 164 6.96 6.27 -3.62
CA GLN A 164 6.70 6.33 -5.05
C GLN A 164 6.36 7.76 -5.41
#